data_AF-A0A537BZ13-F1
#
_entry.id   AF-A0A537BZ13-F1
#
_cell.length_a   1.000
_cell.length_b   1.000
_cell.length_c   1.000
_cell.angle_alpha   90.00
_cell.angle_beta   90.00
_cell.angle_gamma   90.00
#
_symmetry.space_group_name_H-M   'P 1'
#
loop_
_entity.id
_entity.type
_entity.pdbx_description
1 polymer ?
#
loop_
_entity_poly.entity_id
_entity_poly.type
_entity_poly.pdbx_seq_one_letter_code
_entity_poly.pdbx_strand_id
1 'polypeptide(L)' 'YVRDYLETLDWNKTPPAPRLPAEVIAKTSEQYREALTRLTGRKLS' A
#
# COMPACT_ATOMS: atom_id res chain seq x y z
N TYR A 1 1.80 1.33 -5.88
CA TYR A 1 1.94 2.38 -4.85
C TYR A 1 3.04 2.08 -3.85
N VAL A 2 2.87 1.17 -2.87
CA VAL A 2 3.98 0.85 -1.93
C VAL A 2 5.20 0.31 -2.66
N ARG A 3 5.03 -0.63 -3.61
CA ARG A 3 6.15 -1.14 -4.41
C ARG A 3 6.87 -0.01 -5.14
N ASP A 4 6.13 0.77 -5.93
CA ASP A 4 6.71 1.87 -6.73
C ASP A 4 7.43 2.90 -5.84
N TYR A 5 6.86 3.22 -4.66
CA TYR A 5 7.51 4.08 -3.69
C TYR A 5 8.82 3.47 -3.15
N LEU A 6 8.84 2.19 -2.82
CA LEU A 6 10.05 1.51 -2.35
C LEU A 6 11.12 1.40 -3.42
N GLU A 7 10.74 1.29 -4.69
CA GLU A 7 11.68 1.30 -5.83
C GLU A 7 12.26 2.71 -6.10
N THR A 8 11.64 3.79 -5.59
CA THR A 8 12.26 5.13 -5.59
C THR A 8 13.29 5.34 -4.47
N LEU A 9 13.31 4.46 -3.49
CA LEU A 9 14.26 4.52 -2.38
C LEU A 9 15.46 3.63 -2.70
N ASP A 10 16.65 4.07 -2.32
CA ASP A 10 17.87 3.23 -2.31
C ASP A 10 17.85 2.28 -1.10
N TRP A 11 16.71 1.61 -0.91
CA TRP A 11 16.48 0.68 0.16
C TRP A 11 16.70 -0.74 -0.36
N ASN A 12 17.77 -1.37 0.11
CA ASN A 12 18.15 -2.75 -0.22
C ASN A 12 17.21 -3.83 0.39
N LYS A 13 15.96 -3.45 0.75
CA LYS A 13 14.93 -4.33 1.32
C LYS A 13 15.35 -5.00 2.65
N THR A 14 16.29 -4.40 3.39
CA THR A 14 16.70 -4.88 4.72
C THR A 14 15.99 -4.13 5.86
N PRO A 15 15.62 -4.79 6.96
CA PRO A 15 15.01 -4.11 8.10
C PRO A 15 16.01 -3.16 8.79
N PRO A 16 15.54 -2.02 9.35
CA PRO A 16 14.15 -1.55 9.41
C PRO A 16 13.70 -0.90 8.10
N ALA A 17 12.43 -1.13 7.74
CA ALA A 17 11.85 -0.50 6.56
C ALA A 17 11.72 1.02 6.75
N PRO A 18 11.91 1.81 5.68
CA PRO A 18 11.68 3.25 5.72
C PRO A 18 10.22 3.57 6.01
N ARG A 19 9.96 4.69 6.68
CA ARG A 19 8.58 5.16 6.90
C ARG A 19 7.93 5.49 5.56
N LEU A 20 6.75 4.93 5.33
CA LEU A 20 5.94 5.22 4.16
C LEU A 20 5.17 6.53 4.36
N PRO A 21 5.10 7.42 3.35
CA PRO A 21 4.24 8.59 3.38
C PRO A 21 2.78 8.20 3.55
N ALA A 22 2.02 9.04 4.27
CA ALA A 22 0.60 8.79 4.53
C ALA A 22 -0.23 8.64 3.23
N GLU A 23 0.14 9.35 2.16
CA GLU A 23 -0.51 9.24 0.85
C GLU A 23 -0.34 7.86 0.20
N VAL A 24 0.84 7.25 0.34
CA VAL A 24 1.15 5.94 -0.24
C VAL A 24 0.36 4.88 0.49
N ILE A 25 0.26 5.01 1.83
CA ILE A 25 -0.56 4.16 2.68
C ILE A 25 -2.03 4.29 2.27
N ALA A 26 -2.57 5.51 2.22
CA ALA A 26 -3.97 5.77 1.89
C ALA A 26 -4.37 5.21 0.51
N LYS A 27 -3.61 5.53 -0.54
CA LYS A 27 -3.86 5.03 -1.90
C LYS A 27 -3.78 3.51 -1.97
N THR A 28 -2.79 2.91 -1.30
CA THR A 28 -2.66 1.45 -1.29
C THR A 28 -3.83 0.80 -0.57
N SER A 29 -4.20 1.30 0.60
CA SER A 29 -5.35 0.81 1.36
C SER A 29 -6.66 0.94 0.59
N GLU A 30 -6.86 2.03 -0.14
CA GLU A 30 -8.04 2.24 -0.98
C GLU A 30 -8.16 1.19 -2.09
N GLN A 31 -7.08 0.93 -2.83
CA GLN A 31 -7.08 -0.12 -3.88
C GLN A 31 -7.43 -1.49 -3.31
N TYR A 32 -6.89 -1.84 -2.13
CA TYR A 32 -7.20 -3.13 -1.50
C TYR A 32 -8.65 -3.21 -1.03
N ARG A 33 -9.20 -2.11 -0.48
CA ARG A 33 -10.63 -2.05 -0.10
C ARG A 33 -11.53 -2.17 -1.31
N GLU A 34 -11.18 -1.51 -2.41
CA GLU A 34 -11.91 -1.61 -3.66
C GLU A 34 -11.84 -3.04 -4.23
N ALA A 35 -10.65 -3.63 -4.31
CA ALA A 35 -10.45 -4.99 -4.76
C ALA A 35 -11.25 -5.98 -3.90
N LEU A 36 -11.21 -5.83 -2.57
CA LEU A 36 -12.00 -6.63 -1.65
C LEU A 36 -13.50 -6.50 -1.94
N THR A 37 -13.98 -5.27 -2.13
CA THR A 37 -15.39 -5.01 -2.43
C THR A 37 -15.79 -5.64 -3.76
N ARG A 38 -14.94 -5.55 -4.80
CA ARG A 38 -15.18 -6.16 -6.11
C ARG A 38 -15.18 -7.69 -6.06
N LEU A 39 -14.28 -8.28 -5.28
CA LEU A 39 -14.11 -9.74 -5.21
C LEU A 39 -15.14 -10.41 -4.29
N THR A 40 -15.54 -9.75 -3.20
CA THR A 40 -16.36 -10.38 -2.15
C THR A 40 -17.74 -9.74 -2.00
N GLY A 41 -17.99 -8.59 -2.62
CA GLY A 41 -19.19 -7.79 -2.41
C GLY A 41 -19.29 -7.15 -1.02
N ARG A 42 -18.31 -7.37 -0.12
CA ARG A 42 -18.31 -6.86 1.24
C ARG A 42 -17.48 -5.58 1.34
N LYS A 43 -18.02 -4.57 2.03
CA LYS A 43 -17.26 -3.39 2.43
C LYS A 43 -16.68 -3.61 3.82
N LEU A 44 -15.43 -3.20 4.01
CA LEU A 44 -14.84 -3.05 5.34
C LEU A 44 -15.49 -1.82 5.98
N SER A 45 -16.36 -2.05 6.97
CA SER A 45 -16.99 -1.02 7.82
C SER A 45 -16.09 -0.64 8.99
#